data_AF-A0A6G0M8L0-F1
#
_entry.id   AF-A0A6G0M8L0-F1
#
_cell.length_a   1.000
_cell.length_b   1.000
_cell.length_c   1.000
_cell.angle_alpha   90.00
_cell.angle_beta   90.00
_cell.angle_gamma   90.00
#
_symmetry.space_group_name_H-M   'P 1'
#
loop_
_entity.id
_entity.type
_entity.pdbx_description
1 polymer ?
#
loop_
_entity_poly.entity_id
_entity_poly.type
_entity_poly.pdbx_seq_one_letter_code
_entity_poly.pdbx_strand_id
1 'polypeptide(L)'
;MLAPIRKGIAAHWSLKTIGALPANRFGKFMAKNRFFHTMGYLHFSNNKSPQARLDRAWKIRPVVDVLQRTFARGYKPPPIISFDEATLPSRSRYNPMRQFNKDKPHRWGTKVFVAACAKTAYCMRIEIY
;
A
#
# COMPACT_ATOMS: atom_id res chain seq x y z
N MET A 1 7.09 6.96 -17.36
CA MET A 1 6.25 7.21 -16.18
C MET A 1 4.79 7.29 -16.62
N LEU A 2 3.94 6.37 -16.18
CA LEU A 2 2.48 6.58 -16.27
C LEU A 2 2.18 7.80 -15.41
N ALA A 3 1.88 8.93 -16.05
CA ALA A 3 1.57 10.16 -15.34
C ALA A 3 0.41 9.88 -14.37
N PRO A 4 0.49 10.31 -13.10
CA PRO A 4 -0.63 10.18 -12.20
C PRO A 4 -1.81 10.92 -12.84
N ILE A 5 -2.97 10.28 -12.87
CA ILE A 5 -4.19 10.93 -13.34
C ILE A 5 -4.41 12.15 -12.46
N ARG A 6 -4.02 13.33 -12.96
CA ARG A 6 -4.13 14.62 -12.24
C ARG A 6 -5.57 14.91 -11.80
N LYS A 7 -6.55 14.29 -12.46
CA LYS A 7 -7.98 14.38 -12.19
C LYS A 7 -8.46 13.49 -11.01
N GLY A 8 -7.55 12.80 -10.33
CA GLY A 8 -7.86 11.92 -9.20
C GLY A 8 -8.51 10.59 -9.60
N ILE A 9 -8.72 9.73 -8.60
CA ILE A 9 -9.20 8.35 -8.83
C ILE A 9 -10.60 8.29 -9.46
N ALA A 10 -11.47 9.28 -9.21
CA ALA A 10 -12.80 9.34 -9.79
C ALA A 10 -12.80 9.42 -11.33
N ALA A 11 -11.72 9.89 -11.94
CA ALA A 11 -11.60 9.99 -13.39
C ALA A 11 -11.52 8.63 -14.10
N HIS A 12 -11.27 7.53 -13.37
CA HIS A 12 -11.34 6.18 -13.94
C HIS A 12 -12.77 5.75 -14.36
N TRP A 13 -13.80 6.44 -13.88
CA TRP A 13 -15.20 6.29 -14.31
C TRP A 13 -15.62 7.30 -15.38
N SER A 14 -14.68 8.07 -15.93
CA SER A 14 -14.95 9.01 -17.02
C SER A 14 -15.41 8.27 -18.26
N LEU A 15 -16.52 8.73 -18.85
CA LEU A 15 -16.98 8.30 -20.18
C LEU A 15 -16.17 8.95 -21.31
N LYS A 16 -15.41 10.01 -21.01
CA LYS A 16 -14.56 10.69 -21.99
C LYS A 16 -13.27 9.92 -22.22
N THR A 17 -13.03 9.55 -23.47
CA THR A 17 -11.76 9.03 -23.97
C THR A 17 -10.70 10.14 -23.97
N ILE A 18 -9.49 9.84 -23.50
CA ILE A 18 -8.37 10.80 -23.49
C ILE A 18 -7.17 10.11 -24.15
N GLY A 19 -6.84 10.52 -25.38
CA GLY A 19 -5.80 9.87 -26.18
C GLY A 19 -6.10 8.38 -26.36
N ALA A 20 -5.09 7.54 -26.13
CA ALA A 20 -5.21 6.08 -26.24
C ALA A 20 -5.90 5.40 -25.04
N LEU A 21 -6.35 6.15 -24.02
CA LEU A 21 -6.95 5.55 -22.82
C LEU A 21 -8.45 5.25 -23.04
N PRO A 22 -8.89 3.98 -22.96
CA PRO A 22 -10.29 3.62 -23.13
C PRO A 22 -11.14 4.19 -22.00
N ALA A 23 -12.31 4.74 -22.36
CA ALA A 23 -13.27 5.27 -21.41
C ALA A 23 -13.87 4.18 -20.49
N ASN A 24 -14.25 4.59 -19.28
CA ASN A 24 -15.09 3.84 -18.35
C ASN A 24 -14.66 2.39 -18.04
N ARG A 25 -13.36 2.10 -17.97
CA ARG A 25 -12.88 0.75 -17.63
C ARG A 25 -13.33 0.29 -16.25
N PHE A 26 -13.37 1.19 -15.27
CA PHE A 26 -13.71 0.83 -13.89
C PHE A 26 -15.22 0.62 -13.71
N GLY A 27 -16.04 1.39 -14.44
CA GLY A 27 -17.50 1.22 -14.42
C GLY A 27 -17.98 -0.13 -14.95
N LYS A 28 -17.14 -0.86 -15.72
CA LYS A 28 -17.42 -2.24 -16.13
C LYS A 28 -17.39 -3.24 -14.96
N PHE A 29 -16.70 -2.93 -13.87
CA PHE A 29 -16.53 -3.83 -12.72
C PHE A 29 -17.29 -3.35 -11.48
N MET A 30 -17.28 -2.03 -11.22
CA MET A 30 -17.92 -1.47 -10.03
C MET A 30 -18.36 -0.03 -10.30
N ALA A 31 -19.58 0.33 -9.88
CA ALA A 31 -20.04 1.71 -9.94
C ALA A 31 -19.19 2.62 -9.05
N LYS A 32 -18.96 3.87 -9.49
CA LYS A 32 -18.13 4.86 -8.80
C LYS A 32 -18.52 5.02 -7.32
N ASN A 33 -19.80 5.22 -7.05
CA ASN A 33 -20.29 5.46 -5.69
C ASN A 33 -20.11 4.23 -4.80
N ARG A 34 -20.31 3.02 -5.34
CA ARG A 34 -20.06 1.77 -4.62
C ARG A 34 -18.59 1.63 -4.24
N PHE A 35 -17.67 1.97 -5.15
CA PHE A 35 -16.24 1.95 -4.86
C PHE A 35 -15.87 2.88 -3.70
N PHE A 36 -16.30 4.15 -3.75
CA PHE A 36 -16.01 5.10 -2.68
C PHE A 36 -16.67 4.71 -1.35
N HIS A 37 -17.87 4.14 -1.39
CA HIS A 37 -18.53 3.60 -0.20
C HIS A 37 -17.70 2.47 0.40
N THR A 38 -17.33 1.45 -0.37
CA THR A 38 -16.49 0.35 0.11
C THR A 38 -15.13 0.85 0.62
N MET A 39 -14.48 1.77 -0.09
CA MET A 39 -13.20 2.34 0.31
C MET A 39 -13.28 3.12 1.63
N GLY A 40 -14.40 3.82 1.89
CA GLY A 40 -14.61 4.58 3.12
C GLY A 40 -14.83 3.72 4.36
N TYR A 41 -15.35 2.50 4.21
CA TYR A 41 -15.66 1.58 5.30
C TYR A 41 -14.76 0.34 5.36
N LEU A 42 -13.69 0.30 4.57
CA LEU A 42 -12.76 -0.83 4.56
C LEU A 42 -11.92 -0.85 5.85
N HIS A 43 -12.14 -1.87 6.68
CA HIS A 43 -11.44 -2.08 7.95
C HIS A 43 -10.90 -3.51 8.04
N PHE A 44 -9.65 -3.65 8.50
CA PHE A 44 -9.01 -4.96 8.66
C PHE A 44 -8.90 -5.41 10.11
N SER A 45 -9.02 -4.49 11.08
CA SER A 45 -8.84 -4.78 12.51
C SER A 45 -9.94 -4.14 13.37
N ASN A 46 -10.19 -4.72 14.54
CA ASN A 46 -11.10 -4.15 15.53
C ASN A 46 -10.42 -3.00 16.30
N ASN A 47 -10.97 -1.79 16.23
CA ASN A 47 -10.43 -0.62 16.94
C ASN A 47 -10.64 -0.66 18.46
N LYS A 48 -11.56 -1.50 18.97
CA LYS A 48 -11.82 -1.67 20.41
C LYS A 48 -10.87 -2.66 21.08
N SER A 49 -10.02 -3.33 20.31
CA SER A 49 -9.03 -4.27 20.83
C SER A 49 -7.98 -3.53 21.67
N PRO A 50 -7.57 -4.10 22.83
CA PRO A 50 -6.47 -3.53 23.64
C PRO A 50 -5.18 -3.31 22.84
N GLN A 51 -4.91 -4.19 21.86
CA GLN A 51 -3.76 -4.12 20.97
C GLN A 51 -3.74 -2.85 20.12
N ALA A 52 -4.90 -2.23 19.86
CA ALA A 52 -4.98 -0.96 19.12
C ALA A 52 -4.27 0.19 19.85
N ARG A 53 -4.09 0.09 21.17
CA ARG A 53 -3.33 1.07 21.97
C ARG A 53 -1.83 0.78 22.01
N LEU A 54 -1.42 -0.45 21.72
CA LEU A 54 -0.03 -0.90 21.83
C LEU A 54 0.68 -0.86 20.48
N ASP A 55 0.04 -1.39 19.43
CA ASP A 55 0.60 -1.48 18.08
C ASP A 55 0.13 -0.30 17.22
N ARG A 56 1.05 0.62 16.89
CA ARG A 56 0.77 1.76 16.00
C ARG A 56 0.33 1.33 14.59
N ALA A 57 0.67 0.11 14.17
CA ALA A 57 0.29 -0.47 12.89
C ALA A 57 -0.98 -1.36 12.98
N TRP A 58 -1.67 -1.40 14.11
CA TRP A 58 -2.78 -2.33 14.36
C TRP A 58 -3.82 -2.38 13.24
N LYS A 59 -4.15 -1.21 12.67
CA LYS A 59 -5.12 -1.06 11.57
C LYS A 59 -4.80 -1.88 10.32
N ILE A 60 -3.52 -2.17 10.08
CA ILE A 60 -3.04 -2.94 8.92
C ILE A 60 -2.37 -4.26 9.33
N ARG A 61 -2.23 -4.53 10.62
CA ARG A 61 -1.54 -5.72 11.14
C ARG A 61 -2.07 -7.03 10.53
N PRO A 62 -3.39 -7.26 10.42
CA PRO A 62 -3.89 -8.49 9.81
C PRO A 62 -3.46 -8.68 8.35
N VAL A 63 -3.33 -7.60 7.58
CA VAL A 63 -2.83 -7.63 6.20
C VAL A 63 -1.35 -7.97 6.20
N VAL A 64 -0.56 -7.32 7.05
CA VAL A 64 0.89 -7.55 7.19
C VAL A 64 1.17 -9.01 7.58
N ASP A 65 0.41 -9.57 8.51
CA ASP A 65 0.59 -10.95 8.98
C ASP A 65 0.25 -11.98 7.90
N VAL A 66 -0.73 -11.68 7.04
CA VAL A 66 -1.01 -12.50 5.85
C VAL A 66 0.15 -12.40 4.85
N LEU A 67 0.65 -11.20 4.57
CA LEU A 67 1.78 -11.00 3.65
C LEU A 67 3.04 -11.71 4.15
N GLN A 68 3.42 -11.56 5.42
CA GLN A 68 4.59 -12.23 5.98
C GLN A 68 4.48 -13.76 5.89
N ARG A 69 3.31 -14.32 6.21
CA ARG A 69 3.08 -15.78 6.10
C ARG A 69 3.12 -16.28 4.66
N THR A 70 2.52 -15.55 3.73
CA THR A 70 2.46 -15.95 2.32
C THR A 70 3.81 -15.81 1.63
N PHE A 71 4.54 -14.72 1.90
CA PHE A 71 5.85 -14.48 1.31
C PHE A 71 6.88 -15.52 1.72
N ALA A 72 6.91 -15.88 3.01
CA ALA A 72 7.80 -16.92 3.53
C ALA A 72 7.50 -18.31 2.93
N ARG A 73 6.23 -18.62 2.61
CA ARG A 73 5.83 -19.90 2.01
C ARG A 73 6.05 -19.95 0.51
N GLY A 74 5.94 -18.81 -0.18
CA GLY A 74 5.93 -18.73 -1.64
C GLY A 74 7.31 -18.83 -2.28
N TYR A 75 8.40 -18.65 -1.54
CA TYR A 75 9.74 -18.60 -2.12
C TYR A 75 10.84 -18.94 -1.10
N LYS A 76 11.77 -19.81 -1.50
CA LYS A 76 12.99 -20.09 -0.75
C LYS A 76 14.15 -19.29 -1.38
N PRO A 77 14.62 -18.22 -0.73
CA PRO A 77 15.68 -17.38 -1.30
C PRO A 77 17.06 -18.07 -1.26
N PRO A 78 17.95 -17.75 -2.20
CA PRO A 78 19.39 -17.98 -2.06
C PRO A 78 19.95 -17.23 -0.83
N PRO A 79 21.17 -17.56 -0.36
CA PRO A 79 21.78 -16.95 0.83
C PRO A 79 22.12 -15.46 0.68
N ILE A 80 21.91 -14.87 -0.51
CA ILE A 80 22.18 -13.47 -0.79
C ILE A 80 20.87 -12.68 -0.67
N ILE A 81 20.76 -11.96 0.44
CA ILE A 81 19.60 -11.14 0.81
C ILE A 81 19.98 -9.67 0.71
N SER A 82 19.11 -8.88 0.10
CA SER A 82 19.15 -7.42 0.13
C SER A 82 18.23 -6.92 1.23
N PHE A 83 18.73 -6.03 2.08
CA PHE A 83 17.98 -5.41 3.16
C PHE A 83 18.09 -3.90 3.02
N ASP A 84 16.95 -3.22 2.89
CA ASP A 84 16.91 -1.77 2.70
C ASP A 84 15.58 -1.16 3.19
N GLU A 85 15.55 0.16 3.25
CA GLU A 85 14.43 0.99 3.64
C GLU A 85 13.57 1.40 2.45
N ALA A 86 12.28 1.09 2.53
CA ALA A 86 11.26 1.63 1.65
C ALA A 86 10.34 2.61 2.39
N THR A 87 9.63 3.43 1.63
CA THR A 87 8.66 4.38 2.18
C THR A 87 7.33 4.19 1.48
N LEU A 88 6.29 3.86 2.24
CA LEU A 88 4.92 3.84 1.77
C LEU A 88 4.38 5.27 1.78
N PRO A 89 4.20 5.92 0.62
CA PRO A 89 3.91 7.34 0.56
C PRO A 89 2.54 7.64 1.17
N SER A 90 2.52 8.54 2.16
CA SER A 90 1.30 8.98 2.81
C SER A 90 1.49 10.36 3.43
N ARG A 91 0.62 11.30 3.04
CA ARG A 91 0.55 12.65 3.63
C ARG A 91 -0.53 12.77 4.69
N SER A 92 -1.32 11.72 4.93
CA SER A 92 -2.44 11.76 5.87
C SER A 92 -1.97 12.07 7.28
N ARG A 93 -2.68 12.98 7.98
CA ARG A 93 -2.44 13.28 9.40
C ARG A 93 -2.93 12.15 10.31
N TYR A 94 -3.83 11.30 9.81
CA TYR A 94 -4.36 10.14 10.55
C TYR A 94 -3.44 8.93 10.52
N ASN A 95 -2.30 9.00 9.82
CA ASN A 95 -1.28 7.96 9.86
C ASN A 95 -0.32 8.25 11.04
N PRO A 96 -0.42 7.50 12.15
CA PRO A 96 0.43 7.75 13.32
C PRO A 96 1.90 7.42 13.05
N MET A 97 2.22 6.60 12.05
CA MET A 97 3.59 6.16 11.69
C MET A 97 4.20 7.02 10.57
N ARG A 98 3.60 8.17 10.25
CA ARG A 98 4.10 9.04 9.19
C ARG A 98 5.41 9.69 9.62
N GLN A 99 6.44 9.53 8.81
CA GLN A 99 7.77 10.10 8.97
C GLN A 99 8.13 10.99 7.78
N PHE A 100 9.03 11.94 8.02
CA PHE A 100 9.61 12.78 6.98
C PHE A 100 11.02 12.31 6.65
N ASN A 101 11.31 12.05 5.38
CA ASN A 101 12.64 11.74 4.89
C ASN A 101 12.97 12.69 3.73
N LYS A 102 13.95 13.59 3.92
CA LYS A 102 14.29 14.63 2.96
C LYS A 102 14.82 14.07 1.63
N ASP A 103 15.52 12.94 1.70
CA ASP A 103 16.30 12.39 0.59
C ASP A 103 15.49 11.43 -0.29
N LYS A 104 14.28 11.04 0.15
CA LYS A 104 13.39 10.18 -0.64
C LYS A 104 12.50 11.01 -1.58
N PRO A 105 12.18 10.52 -2.80
CA PRO A 105 11.29 11.22 -3.75
C PRO A 105 9.92 11.55 -3.16
N HIS A 106 9.39 10.65 -2.34
CA HIS A 106 8.20 10.86 -1.54
C HIS A 106 8.59 11.11 -0.09
N ARG A 107 8.76 12.40 0.26
CA ARG A 107 9.28 12.79 1.56
C ARG A 107 8.42 12.44 2.77
N TRP A 108 7.13 12.15 2.57
CA TRP A 108 6.18 11.85 3.65
C TRP A 108 5.58 10.46 3.47
N GLY A 109 5.70 9.60 4.48
CA GLY A 109 5.13 8.26 4.43
C GLY A 109 5.45 7.42 5.65
N THR A 110 5.01 6.16 5.63
CA THR A 110 5.42 5.17 6.64
C THR A 110 6.70 4.52 6.16
N LYS A 111 7.74 4.55 7.01
CA LYS A 111 9.00 3.86 6.75
C LYS A 111 8.81 2.36 7.00
N VAL A 112 9.34 1.54 6.11
CA VAL A 112 9.32 0.09 6.24
C VAL A 112 10.69 -0.47 5.89
N PHE A 113 11.13 -1.48 6.63
CA PHE A 113 12.31 -2.26 6.28
C PHE A 113 11.89 -3.47 5.47
N VAL A 114 12.57 -3.72 4.36
CA VAL A 114 12.25 -4.80 3.44
C VAL A 114 13.47 -5.70 3.30
N ALA A 115 13.27 -6.99 3.57
CA ALA A 115 14.22 -8.02 3.18
C ALA A 115 13.74 -8.63 1.86
N ALA A 116 14.56 -8.55 0.82
CA ALA A 116 14.27 -9.09 -0.50
C ALA A 116 15.41 -9.96 -1.05
N CYS A 117 15.09 -10.87 -1.95
CA CYS A 117 16.09 -11.66 -2.66
C CYS A 117 16.89 -10.76 -3.61
N ALA A 118 18.22 -10.73 -3.49
CA ALA A 118 19.06 -9.86 -4.30
C ALA A 118 19.04 -10.20 -5.81
N LYS A 119 18.69 -11.44 -6.18
CA LYS A 119 18.65 -11.89 -7.57
C LYS A 119 17.31 -11.65 -8.27
N THR A 120 16.20 -11.89 -7.57
CA THR A 120 14.84 -11.86 -8.16
C THR A 120 14.00 -10.69 -7.69
N ALA A 121 14.51 -9.88 -6.76
CA ALA A 121 13.78 -8.82 -6.06
C ALA A 121 12.54 -9.32 -5.29
N TYR A 122 12.40 -10.63 -5.05
CA TYR A 122 11.27 -11.17 -4.31
C TYR A 122 11.29 -10.69 -2.86
N CYS A 123 10.20 -10.08 -2.41
CA CYS A 123 10.05 -9.62 -1.03
C CYS A 123 9.77 -10.80 -0.09
N MET A 124 10.61 -10.98 0.92
CA MET A 124 10.52 -12.09 1.87
C MET A 124 9.90 -11.65 3.19
N ARG A 125 10.27 -10.45 3.65
CA ARG A 125 9.81 -9.88 4.91
C ARG A 125 9.68 -8.38 4.84
N ILE A 126 8.67 -7.85 5.51
CA ILE A 126 8.42 -6.42 5.67
C ILE A 126 8.21 -6.14 7.15
N GLU A 127 8.98 -5.21 7.69
CA GLU A 127 8.80 -4.69 9.04
C GLU A 127 8.44 -3.20 9.00
N ILE A 128 7.42 -2.82 9.76
CA ILE A 128 6.92 -1.44 9.80
C ILE A 128 7.60 -0.68 10.94
N TYR A 129 8.05 0.54 10.65
CA TYR A 129 8.74 1.43 11.59
C TYR A 129 7.88 2.62 12.04
#